data_AF-A0A533WUF1-F1
#
_entry.id   AF-A0A533WUF1-F1
#
_cell.length_a   1.000
_cell.length_b   1.000
_cell.length_c   1.000
_cell.angle_alpha   90.00
_cell.angle_beta   90.00
_cell.angle_gamma   90.00
#
_symmetry.space_group_name_H-M   'P 1'
#
loop_
_entity.id
_entity.type
_entity.pdbx_description
1 polymer ?
#
loop_
_entity_poly.entity_id
_entity_poly.type
_entity_poly.pdbx_seq_one_letter_code
_entity_poly.pdbx_strand_id
1 'polypeptide(L)'
;MTDHITQLNTYKEQVDLRNSVKITKGKVTKMKTELRQYYDRNGYLSWSERKRKYVILGTNSPGNGLVECPQCHIGKLIVVRSRQTKKRFIGCSNYYNGCRASSPLIQKGMVYATKIACTACSWPVILFRYSRKQKWTRRCSNIKCTSRVSKS
;
A
#
# COMPACT_ATOMS: atom_id res chain seq x y z
N MET A 1 -60.33 -46.18 -4.34
CA MET A 1 -60.40 -45.02 -5.25
C MET A 1 -59.63 -43.89 -4.58
N THR A 2 -58.29 -44.00 -4.64
CA THR A 2 -57.38 -43.19 -5.49
C THR A 2 -57.01 -41.89 -4.80
N ASP A 3 -55.97 -41.98 -3.96
CA ASP A 3 -55.25 -40.83 -3.43
C ASP A 3 -54.61 -40.07 -4.59
N HIS A 4 -55.11 -38.86 -4.84
CA HIS A 4 -54.53 -37.94 -5.81
C HIS A 4 -53.21 -37.39 -5.26
N ILE A 5 -52.12 -38.12 -5.49
CA ILE A 5 -50.75 -37.62 -5.30
C ILE A 5 -50.56 -36.43 -6.24
N THR A 6 -50.62 -35.22 -5.67
CA THR A 6 -50.34 -33.98 -6.40
C THR A 6 -48.84 -33.94 -6.67
N GLN A 7 -48.45 -34.15 -7.93
CA GLN A 7 -47.07 -34.01 -8.35
C GLN A 7 -46.66 -32.54 -8.25
N LEU A 8 -45.89 -32.20 -7.21
CA LEU A 8 -45.18 -30.93 -7.16
C LEU A 8 -44.05 -30.97 -8.19
N ASN A 9 -44.33 -30.48 -9.38
CA ASN A 9 -43.31 -30.20 -10.39
C ASN A 9 -42.36 -29.13 -9.85
N THR A 10 -41.19 -29.57 -9.39
CA THR A 10 -40.08 -28.67 -9.09
C THR A 10 -39.45 -28.28 -10.44
N TYR A 11 -39.89 -27.15 -10.98
CA TYR A 11 -39.22 -26.55 -12.12
C TYR A 11 -37.81 -26.15 -11.70
N LYS A 12 -36.79 -26.82 -12.27
CA LYS A 12 -35.41 -26.33 -12.20
C LYS A 12 -35.38 -25.03 -13.00
N GLU A 13 -35.40 -23.91 -12.28
CA GLU A 13 -35.12 -22.60 -12.85
C GLU A 13 -33.73 -22.67 -13.50
N GLN A 14 -33.68 -22.67 -14.84
CA GLN A 14 -32.42 -22.65 -15.58
C GLN A 14 -31.79 -21.27 -15.37
N VAL A 15 -30.90 -21.19 -14.38
CA VAL A 15 -30.11 -19.99 -14.11
C VAL A 15 -29.27 -19.68 -15.35
N ASP A 16 -29.57 -18.55 -16.00
CA ASP A 16 -28.94 -18.11 -17.25
C ASP A 16 -27.40 -18.06 -17.09
N LEU A 17 -26.71 -19.00 -17.74
CA LEU A 17 -25.26 -19.19 -17.67
C LEU A 17 -24.46 -17.99 -18.21
N ARG A 18 -25.12 -17.04 -18.89
CA ARG A 18 -24.52 -15.83 -19.45
C ARG A 18 -23.84 -14.96 -18.40
N ASN A 19 -24.24 -15.03 -17.13
CA ASN A 19 -23.68 -14.25 -16.02
C ASN A 19 -22.88 -15.09 -14.99
N SER A 20 -22.30 -16.23 -15.39
CA SER A 20 -21.49 -17.05 -14.48
C SER A 20 -20.10 -16.44 -14.22
N VAL A 21 -19.85 -15.99 -12.99
CA VAL A 21 -18.50 -15.55 -12.58
C VAL A 21 -17.60 -16.77 -12.43
N LYS A 22 -16.66 -16.99 -13.37
CA LYS A 22 -15.63 -18.04 -13.23
C LYS A 22 -14.82 -17.83 -11.95
N ILE A 23 -14.96 -18.74 -10.99
CA ILE A 23 -14.23 -18.74 -9.71
C ILE A 23 -12.85 -19.35 -9.95
N THR A 24 -11.80 -18.55 -9.85
CA THR A 24 -10.40 -19.00 -9.94
C THR A 24 -9.75 -18.95 -8.56
N LYS A 25 -8.71 -19.77 -8.33
CA LYS A 25 -7.92 -19.74 -7.08
C LYS A 25 -7.45 -18.32 -6.74
N GLY A 26 -7.04 -17.54 -7.75
CA GLY A 26 -6.63 -16.15 -7.58
C GLY A 26 -7.76 -15.22 -7.09
N LYS A 27 -8.98 -15.36 -7.63
CA LYS A 27 -10.14 -14.59 -7.17
C LYS A 27 -10.50 -14.93 -5.71
N VAL A 28 -10.47 -16.23 -5.37
CA VAL A 28 -10.72 -16.70 -4.00
C VAL A 28 -9.68 -16.13 -3.03
N THR A 29 -8.39 -16.17 -3.39
CA THR A 29 -7.32 -15.60 -2.56
C THR A 29 -7.47 -14.09 -2.39
N LYS A 30 -7.82 -13.36 -3.45
CA LYS A 30 -8.06 -11.91 -3.39
C LYS A 30 -9.22 -11.58 -2.43
N MET A 31 -10.34 -12.27 -2.57
CA MET A 31 -11.50 -12.11 -1.69
C MET A 31 -11.14 -12.41 -0.23
N LYS A 32 -10.43 -13.51 0.04
CA LYS A 32 -9.94 -13.83 1.39
C LYS A 32 -9.05 -12.74 1.97
N THR A 33 -8.15 -12.16 1.16
CA THR A 33 -7.28 -11.06 1.58
C THR A 33 -8.07 -9.79 1.89
N GLU A 34 -9.07 -9.45 1.07
CA GLU A 34 -9.96 -8.30 1.31
C GLU A 34 -10.75 -8.46 2.62
N LEU A 35 -11.31 -9.65 2.87
CA LEU A 35 -11.99 -9.94 4.14
C LEU A 35 -11.05 -9.81 5.34
N ARG A 36 -9.84 -10.37 5.27
CA ARG A 36 -8.84 -10.23 6.35
C ARG A 36 -8.46 -8.77 6.62
N GLN A 37 -8.36 -7.95 5.58
CA GLN A 37 -8.09 -6.51 5.73
C GLN A 37 -9.24 -5.79 6.43
N TYR A 38 -10.49 -6.16 6.12
CA TYR A 38 -11.68 -5.56 6.73
C TYR A 38 -11.79 -5.86 8.24
N TYR A 39 -11.52 -7.10 8.64
CA TYR A 39 -11.58 -7.52 10.05
C TYR A 39 -10.30 -7.21 10.86
N ASP A 40 -9.34 -6.49 10.29
CA ASP A 40 -8.12 -6.11 10.98
C ASP A 40 -8.41 -5.02 12.02
N ARG A 41 -8.19 -5.32 13.32
CA ARG A 41 -8.35 -4.35 14.41
C ARG A 41 -7.40 -3.16 14.28
N ASN A 42 -6.24 -3.34 13.64
CA ASN A 42 -5.27 -2.28 13.36
C ASN A 42 -5.49 -1.67 11.96
N GLY A 43 -6.63 -1.97 11.34
CA GLY A 43 -7.04 -1.39 10.06
C GLY A 43 -7.33 0.11 10.19
N TYR A 44 -6.87 0.89 9.22
CA TYR A 44 -7.17 2.30 9.05
C TYR A 44 -7.52 2.60 7.58
N LEU A 45 -8.42 3.56 7.39
CA LEU A 45 -8.80 4.03 6.06
C LEU A 45 -7.74 5.00 5.54
N SER A 46 -7.24 4.77 4.32
CA SER A 46 -6.31 5.68 3.65
C SER A 46 -6.83 6.03 2.27
N TRP A 47 -6.78 7.30 1.89
CA TRP A 47 -7.22 7.72 0.56
C TRP A 47 -6.14 7.44 -0.49
N SER A 48 -6.51 6.71 -1.55
CA SER A 48 -5.65 6.49 -2.70
C SER A 48 -5.96 7.51 -3.79
N GLU A 49 -5.11 8.54 -3.93
CA GLU A 49 -5.22 9.54 -4.99
C GLU A 49 -5.13 8.91 -6.40
N ARG A 50 -4.44 7.78 -6.54
CA ARG A 50 -4.37 7.03 -7.80
C ARG A 50 -5.72 6.41 -8.16
N LYS A 51 -6.37 5.76 -7.19
CA LYS A 51 -7.62 5.00 -7.40
C LYS A 51 -8.88 5.82 -7.13
N ARG A 52 -8.76 7.06 -6.61
CA ARG A 52 -9.86 7.93 -6.18
C ARG A 52 -10.84 7.24 -5.22
N LYS A 53 -10.30 6.45 -4.28
CA LYS A 53 -11.10 5.75 -3.26
C LYS A 53 -10.31 5.53 -1.99
N TYR A 54 -11.02 5.36 -0.88
CA TYR A 54 -10.46 4.86 0.35
C TYR A 54 -10.06 3.39 0.20
N VAL A 55 -8.92 3.05 0.78
CA VAL A 55 -8.40 1.69 0.90
C VAL A 55 -8.18 1.39 2.38
N ILE A 56 -8.55 0.18 2.79
CA ILE A 56 -8.27 -0.30 4.14
C ILE A 56 -6.82 -0.79 4.14
N LEU A 57 -5.99 -0.18 4.99
CA LEU A 57 -4.61 -0.57 5.25
C LEU A 57 -4.49 -0.96 6.73
N GLY A 58 -3.52 -1.76 7.12
CA GLY A 58 -3.39 -2.18 8.53
C GLY A 58 -2.13 -3.01 8.74
N THR A 59 -2.28 -4.17 9.38
CA THR A 59 -1.24 -5.22 9.46
C THR A 59 -0.77 -5.67 8.08
N ASN A 60 -1.70 -5.70 7.11
CA ASN A 60 -1.38 -5.81 5.70
C ASN A 60 -0.79 -4.49 5.22
N SER A 61 0.52 -4.40 5.42
CA SER A 61 1.35 -3.31 4.93
C SER A 61 1.16 -3.14 3.42
N PRO A 62 1.14 -1.91 2.90
CA PRO A 62 1.19 -1.72 1.46
C PRO A 62 2.41 -2.48 0.92
N GLY A 63 2.27 -3.21 -0.20
CA GLY A 63 3.38 -3.99 -0.76
C GLY A 63 4.65 -3.17 -1.03
N ASN A 64 4.46 -1.84 -1.20
CA ASN A 64 5.50 -0.86 -1.46
C ASN A 64 5.97 -0.14 -0.16
N GLY A 65 5.51 -0.59 1.00
CA GLY A 65 5.91 -0.10 2.33
C GLY A 65 7.38 -0.39 2.59
N LEU A 66 8.11 0.63 3.05
CA LEU A 66 9.54 0.56 3.30
C LEU A 66 9.83 0.17 4.75
N VAL A 67 9.53 1.08 5.68
CA VAL A 67 9.75 0.96 7.12
C VAL A 67 8.55 1.55 7.85
N GLU A 68 8.38 1.23 9.12
CA GLU A 68 7.33 1.80 9.96
C GLU A 68 7.52 3.31 10.14
N CYS A 69 6.42 4.03 10.26
CA CYS A 69 6.45 5.47 10.40
C CYS A 69 6.84 5.85 11.85
N PRO A 70 7.93 6.60 12.06
CA PRO A 70 8.39 6.96 13.40
C PRO A 70 7.52 8.03 14.07
N GLN A 71 6.54 8.63 13.37
CA GLN A 71 5.66 9.65 13.95
C GLN A 71 4.32 9.08 14.44
N CYS A 72 3.76 8.10 13.73
CA CYS A 72 2.44 7.55 14.08
C CYS A 72 2.47 6.07 14.46
N HIS A 73 3.56 5.34 14.20
CA HIS A 73 3.74 3.90 14.48
C HIS A 73 2.68 2.93 13.90
N ILE A 74 1.64 3.46 13.25
CA ILE A 74 0.54 2.71 12.63
C ILE A 74 0.82 2.50 11.14
N GLY A 75 1.28 3.55 10.47
CA GLY A 75 1.52 3.56 9.03
C GLY A 75 2.93 3.14 8.65
N LYS A 76 3.16 2.91 7.36
CA LYS A 76 4.49 2.70 6.79
C LYS A 76 4.89 3.86 5.88
N LEU A 77 6.18 4.14 5.85
CA LEU A 77 6.77 5.11 4.92
C LEU A 77 6.82 4.51 3.52
N ILE A 78 6.30 5.25 2.55
CA ILE A 78 6.24 4.87 1.13
C ILE A 78 6.83 5.97 0.25
N VAL A 79 7.39 5.60 -0.89
CA VAL A 79 7.76 6.58 -1.93
C VAL A 79 6.50 6.99 -2.67
N VAL A 80 6.19 8.28 -2.65
CA VAL A 80 5.06 8.89 -3.33
C VAL A 80 5.57 9.82 -4.42
N ARG A 81 4.87 9.80 -5.55
CA ARG A 81 5.02 10.83 -6.59
C ARG A 81 3.73 11.64 -6.65
N SER A 82 3.83 12.92 -6.34
CA SER A 82 2.68 13.84 -6.38
C SER A 82 2.07 13.85 -7.79
N ARG A 83 0.75 13.74 -7.91
CA ARG A 83 0.09 13.85 -9.21
C ARG A 83 0.11 15.29 -9.74
N GLN A 84 -0.01 16.26 -8.84
CA GLN A 84 -0.02 17.69 -9.15
C GLN A 84 1.38 18.19 -9.54
N THR A 85 2.37 18.05 -8.65
CA THR A 85 3.71 18.64 -8.88
C THR A 85 4.68 17.71 -9.61
N LYS A 86 4.31 16.44 -9.81
CA LYS A 86 5.17 15.36 -10.32
C LYS A 86 6.44 15.09 -9.50
N LYS A 87 6.61 15.78 -8.36
CA LYS A 87 7.77 15.63 -7.46
C LYS A 87 7.68 14.34 -6.65
N ARG A 88 8.85 13.77 -6.34
CA ARG A 88 9.01 12.57 -5.50
C ARG A 88 9.23 12.97 -4.04
N PHE A 89 8.61 12.26 -3.13
CA PHE A 89 8.80 12.42 -1.69
C PHE A 89 8.54 11.09 -0.98
N ILE A 90 9.02 10.95 0.24
CA ILE A 90 8.58 9.86 1.13
C ILE A 90 7.48 10.41 2.02
N GLY A 91 6.39 9.66 2.14
CA GLY A 91 5.24 10.01 2.96
C GLY A 91 4.71 8.80 3.72
N CYS A 92 4.00 9.04 4.81
CA CYS A 92 3.28 7.99 5.52
C CYS A 92 2.04 7.52 4.74
N SER A 93 1.79 6.21 4.74
CA SER A 93 0.53 5.65 4.24
C SER A 93 -0.70 6.11 5.03
N ASN A 94 -0.52 6.54 6.29
CA ASN A 94 -1.57 7.05 7.17
C ASN A 94 -1.73 8.59 7.12
N TYR A 95 -1.38 9.23 6.00
CA TYR A 95 -1.41 10.68 5.86
C TYR A 95 -2.81 11.29 6.08
N TYR A 96 -3.84 10.66 5.53
CA TYR A 96 -5.22 11.18 5.57
C TYR A 96 -5.86 11.13 6.95
N ASN A 97 -5.34 10.34 7.89
CA ASN A 97 -5.81 10.30 9.27
C ASN A 97 -4.96 11.18 10.20
N GLY A 98 -4.24 12.17 9.64
CA GLY A 98 -3.53 13.20 10.41
C GLY A 98 -2.01 13.03 10.50
N CYS A 99 -1.42 11.93 10.01
CA CYS A 99 0.03 11.79 10.04
C CYS A 99 0.72 12.72 9.04
N ARG A 100 1.60 13.61 9.52
CA ARG A 100 2.32 14.60 8.70
C ARG A 100 3.76 14.18 8.32
N ALA A 101 4.12 12.93 8.53
CA ALA A 101 5.45 12.43 8.20
C ALA A 101 5.69 12.47 6.68
N SER A 102 6.47 13.47 6.26
CA SER A 102 6.89 13.61 4.87
C SER A 102 8.31 14.17 4.78
N SER A 103 9.06 13.71 3.80
CA SER A 103 10.39 14.22 3.49
C SER A 103 10.59 14.28 1.98
N PRO A 104 11.04 15.43 1.42
CA PRO A 104 11.34 15.53 0.00
C PRO A 104 12.41 14.51 -0.40
N LEU A 105 12.23 13.91 -1.57
CA LEU A 105 13.21 13.03 -2.19
C LEU A 105 14.01 13.80 -3.24
N ILE A 106 15.09 13.19 -3.72
CA ILE A 106 15.82 13.68 -4.88
C ILE A 106 14.90 13.66 -6.09
N GLN A 107 14.82 14.80 -6.78
CA GLN A 107 13.89 15.00 -7.90
C GLN A 107 14.46 14.52 -9.24
N LYS A 108 15.78 14.66 -9.46
CA LYS A 108 16.47 14.24 -10.69
C LYS A 108 17.37 13.02 -10.43
N GLY A 109 17.49 12.11 -11.39
CA GLY A 109 18.31 10.90 -11.25
C GLY A 109 17.55 9.67 -10.74
N MET A 110 18.26 8.55 -10.65
CA MET A 110 17.71 7.27 -10.23
C MET A 110 17.74 7.16 -8.71
N VAL A 111 16.64 6.71 -8.12
CA VAL A 111 16.53 6.52 -6.66
C VAL A 111 15.92 5.16 -6.38
N TYR A 112 16.58 4.39 -5.52
CA TYR A 112 16.07 3.17 -4.93
C TYR A 112 15.88 3.37 -3.44
N ALA A 113 14.65 3.16 -2.96
CA ALA A 113 14.36 3.20 -1.53
C ALA A 113 14.50 1.79 -0.96
N THR A 114 15.28 1.65 0.11
CA THR A 114 15.49 0.37 0.78
C THR A 114 14.53 0.22 1.95
N LYS A 115 14.30 -1.02 2.37
CA LYS A 115 13.58 -1.35 3.61
C LYS A 115 14.48 -1.28 4.86
N ILE A 116 15.67 -0.71 4.72
CA ILE A 116 16.62 -0.55 5.83
C ILE A 116 16.33 0.75 6.55
N ALA A 117 15.99 0.67 7.82
CA ALA A 117 15.80 1.83 8.68
C ALA A 117 17.15 2.49 9.01
N CYS A 118 17.16 3.81 9.07
CA CYS A 118 18.28 4.60 9.57
C CYS A 118 18.36 4.46 11.09
N THR A 119 19.54 4.20 11.63
CA THR A 119 19.77 4.04 13.07
C THR A 119 19.46 5.31 13.88
N ALA A 120 19.59 6.49 13.29
CA ALA A 120 19.41 7.77 14.00
C ALA A 120 17.97 8.29 14.02
N CYS A 121 17.16 8.02 12.99
CA CYS A 121 15.80 8.58 12.91
C CYS A 121 14.72 7.58 12.46
N SER A 122 15.08 6.32 12.22
CA SER A 122 14.17 5.25 11.78
C SER A 122 13.51 5.47 10.41
N TRP A 123 13.90 6.50 9.66
CA TRP A 123 13.50 6.69 8.27
C TRP A 123 14.25 5.76 7.33
N PRO A 124 13.69 5.40 6.16
CA PRO A 124 14.34 4.46 5.25
C PRO A 124 15.59 5.08 4.62
N VAL A 125 16.60 4.26 4.40
CA VAL A 125 17.79 4.66 3.65
C VAL A 125 17.54 4.55 2.16
N ILE A 126 18.03 5.51 1.39
CA ILE A 126 17.90 5.56 -0.06
C ILE A 126 19.28 5.42 -0.71
N LEU A 127 19.30 4.75 -1.86
CA LEU A 127 20.44 4.74 -2.78
C LEU A 127 20.08 5.59 -3.99
N PHE A 128 20.97 6.46 -4.41
CA PHE A 128 20.74 7.29 -5.60
C PHE A 128 22.00 7.51 -6.41
N ARG A 129 21.82 7.85 -7.68
CA ARG A 129 22.85 8.34 -8.60
C ARG A 129 22.23 9.30 -9.62
N TYR A 130 22.96 10.33 -10.04
CA TYR A 130 22.48 11.28 -11.04
C TYR A 130 22.78 10.83 -12.47
N SER A 131 23.92 10.17 -12.68
CA SER A 131 24.34 9.62 -13.97
C SER A 131 24.68 8.13 -13.87
N ARG A 132 24.60 7.40 -14.99
CA ARG A 132 24.96 5.98 -15.07
C ARG A 132 26.43 5.71 -14.71
N LYS A 133 27.32 6.69 -14.95
CA LYS A 133 28.76 6.61 -14.65
C LYS A 133 29.08 6.82 -13.16
N GLN A 134 28.16 7.40 -12.38
CA GLN A 134 28.38 7.66 -10.96
C GLN A 134 28.09 6.42 -10.12
N LYS A 135 28.87 6.23 -9.04
CA LYS A 135 28.62 5.22 -8.02
C LYS A 135 27.31 5.53 -7.28
N TRP A 136 26.63 4.47 -6.84
CA TRP A 136 25.46 4.61 -5.97
C TRP A 136 25.85 5.22 -4.64
N THR A 137 25.20 6.32 -4.27
CA THR A 137 25.39 6.98 -2.97
C THR A 137 24.28 6.56 -2.02
N ARG A 138 24.64 6.09 -0.82
CA ARG A 138 23.71 5.71 0.24
C ARG A 138 23.49 6.91 1.18
N ARG A 139 22.24 7.31 1.40
CA ARG A 139 21.88 8.43 2.29
C ARG A 139 20.55 8.19 2.99
N CYS A 140 20.39 8.64 4.24
CA CYS A 140 19.09 8.62 4.90
C CYS A 140 18.07 9.44 4.10
N SER A 141 16.80 9.06 4.03
CA SER A 141 15.76 9.81 3.30
C SER A 141 15.22 11.05 4.02
N ASN A 142 15.35 11.13 5.34
CA ASN A 142 14.90 12.27 6.12
C ASN A 142 15.89 13.44 6.00
N ILE A 143 15.45 14.59 5.50
CA ILE A 143 16.29 15.79 5.39
C ILE A 143 16.73 16.31 6.76
N LYS A 144 15.89 16.14 7.78
CA LYS A 144 16.15 16.58 9.16
C LYS A 144 17.02 15.61 9.95
N CYS A 145 17.54 14.54 9.33
CA CYS A 145 18.35 13.55 10.03
C CYS A 145 19.75 14.08 10.35
N THR A 146 20.18 13.92 11.60
CA THR A 146 21.54 14.25 12.06
C THR A 146 22.62 13.49 11.31
N SER A 147 22.34 12.23 10.89
CA SER A 147 23.28 11.42 10.11
C SER A 147 23.61 11.97 8.72
N ARG A 148 22.93 13.04 8.26
CA ARG A 148 23.21 13.71 7.00
C ARG A 148 24.18 14.87 7.14
N VAL A 149 24.35 15.40 8.34
CA VAL A 149 25.28 16.49 8.62
C VAL A 149 26.63 15.83 8.76
N SER A 150 27.48 15.94 7.73
CA SER A 150 28.90 15.68 7.92
C SER A 150 29.36 16.59 9.04
N LYS A 151 29.89 16.04 10.13
CA LYS A 151 30.67 16.84 11.08
C LYS A 151 31.77 17.49 10.25
N SER A 152 31.68 18.81 10.11
CA SER A 152 32.74 19.63 9.52
C SER A 152 33.97 19.61 10.41
#